data_AF-A0A504LQC1-F1
#
_entry.id   AF-A0A504LQC1-F1
#
_cell.length_a   1.000
_cell.length_b   1.000
_cell.length_c   1.000
_cell.angle_alpha   90.00
_cell.angle_beta   90.00
_cell.angle_gamma   90.00
#
_symmetry.space_group_name_H-M   'P 1'
#
loop_
_entity.id
_entity.type
_entity.pdbx_description
1 polymer ?
#
loop_
_entity_poly.entity_id
_entity_poly.type
_entity_poly.pdbx_seq_one_letter_code
_entity_poly.pdbx_strand_id
1 'polypeptide(L)'
;MLVDIFARRYEGVQLRAAFEERDSRLLVQSFRILAEDLAPYYLDGQENPASVTFWTTLESSLSREFGMKELSQHWSSYTTNGRLQTFKNTLLSVCEKWLTQPPAGSPDTHLKERLSLIELGFRAKETEIAAMNARDISDGEKLLASLTRPGLRVPGNPEDGARARRAMRTKAFQTAVDELNTRFRQARYPLNYHNGFIQIVTDDLVQIEIETPFWSRLAARQWQNVDIDMKEALDLRDSDGRDPAFYAARALESTIKIISDTKGWTHGKERGAHNYIDNLCSKTNAFIAPWEGASIKDFFTHVRNPFGHGAGSSTMPSLTRPQTEWAIEFSMSWIKNLIRRM
;
A
#
# COMPACT_ATOMS: atom_id res chain seq x y z
N MET A 1 2.40 -15.04 12.71
CA MET A 1 2.15 -14.51 11.35
C MET A 1 3.25 -13.52 11.08
N LEU A 2 4.03 -13.73 10.02
CA LEU A 2 5.09 -12.81 9.61
C LEU A 2 4.43 -11.54 9.06
N VAL A 3 4.89 -10.39 9.50
CA VAL A 3 4.49 -9.09 8.96
C VAL A 3 5.55 -8.68 7.94
N ASP A 4 5.12 -8.44 6.70
CA ASP A 4 6.02 -7.88 5.70
C ASP A 4 6.35 -6.42 6.02
N ILE A 5 7.65 -6.13 6.06
CA ILE A 5 8.21 -4.82 6.43
C ILE A 5 9.16 -4.32 5.34
N PHE A 6 9.10 -3.00 5.11
CA PHE A 6 9.97 -2.30 4.16
C PHE A 6 11.45 -2.71 4.24
N ALA A 7 12.01 -2.85 5.46
CA ALA A 7 13.41 -3.21 5.63
C ALA A 7 13.77 -4.60 5.11
N ARG A 8 12.86 -5.56 5.24
CA ARG A 8 13.07 -6.92 4.73
C ARG A 8 12.87 -6.95 3.21
N ARG A 9 11.83 -6.26 2.71
CA ARG A 9 11.56 -6.17 1.27
C ARG A 9 12.74 -5.58 0.51
N TYR A 10 13.40 -4.58 1.08
CA TYR A 10 14.49 -3.86 0.42
C TYR A 10 15.88 -4.17 0.98
N GLU A 11 16.09 -5.30 1.65
CA GLU A 11 17.38 -5.62 2.27
C GLU A 11 18.57 -5.48 1.29
N GLY A 12 18.40 -5.96 0.05
CA GLY A 12 19.42 -5.90 -1.00
C GLY A 12 19.57 -4.57 -1.76
N VAL A 13 18.68 -3.59 -1.54
CA VAL A 13 18.63 -2.37 -2.37
C VAL A 13 19.20 -1.17 -1.63
N GLN A 14 20.34 -0.63 -2.04
CA GLN A 14 20.91 0.54 -1.38
C GLN A 14 20.09 1.81 -1.67
N LEU A 15 19.46 2.39 -0.65
CA LEU A 15 18.74 3.66 -0.72
C LEU A 15 19.66 4.85 -0.42
N ARG A 16 20.57 4.68 0.55
CA ARG A 16 21.53 5.73 0.96
C ARG A 16 22.88 5.14 1.30
N ALA A 17 23.95 5.88 0.96
CA ALA A 17 25.30 5.56 1.40
C ALA A 17 25.67 6.23 2.75
N ALA A 18 25.03 7.36 3.08
CA ALA A 18 25.29 8.14 4.28
C ALA A 18 23.97 8.62 4.89
N PHE A 19 23.98 8.87 6.21
CA PHE A 19 22.85 9.45 6.94
C PHE A 19 23.10 10.95 7.13
N GLU A 20 22.26 11.76 6.51
CA GLU A 20 22.35 13.21 6.50
C GLU A 20 21.21 13.86 7.29
N GLU A 21 21.31 15.16 7.55
CA GLU A 21 20.27 15.91 8.25
C GLU A 21 18.90 15.82 7.55
N ARG A 22 18.89 15.76 6.21
CA ARG A 22 17.65 15.56 5.43
C ARG A 22 16.95 14.26 5.75
N ASP A 23 17.69 13.21 6.11
CA ASP A 23 17.14 11.89 6.40
C ASP A 23 16.50 11.90 7.78
N SER A 24 17.17 12.48 8.77
CA SER A 24 16.59 12.73 10.10
C SER A 24 15.32 13.58 10.00
N ARG A 25 15.36 14.65 9.20
CA ARG A 25 14.19 15.53 8.98
C ARG A 25 13.02 14.77 8.33
N LEU A 26 13.29 13.95 7.31
CA LEU A 26 12.27 13.13 6.68
C LEU A 26 11.63 12.19 7.70
N LEU A 27 12.43 11.45 8.48
CA LEU A 27 11.90 10.52 9.47
C LEU A 27 11.00 11.22 10.49
N VAL A 28 11.45 12.36 11.03
CA VAL A 28 10.64 13.16 11.97
C VAL A 28 9.35 13.65 11.31
N GLN A 29 9.41 14.19 10.09
CA GLN A 29 8.22 14.66 9.37
C GLN A 29 7.22 13.53 9.13
N SER A 30 7.68 12.39 8.60
CA SER A 30 6.85 11.22 8.35
C SER A 30 6.19 10.69 9.63
N PHE A 31 6.94 10.69 10.74
CA PHE A 31 6.41 10.27 12.03
C PHE A 31 5.38 11.24 12.58
N ARG A 32 5.57 12.56 12.42
CA ARG A 32 4.58 13.57 12.84
C ARG A 32 3.29 13.46 12.04
N ILE A 33 3.34 13.20 10.74
CA ILE A 33 2.12 12.92 9.95
C ILE A 33 1.37 11.72 10.54
N LEU A 34 2.10 10.64 10.86
CA LEU A 34 1.49 9.46 11.47
C LEU A 34 0.92 9.75 12.87
N ALA A 35 1.66 10.48 13.70
CA ALA A 35 1.35 10.69 15.11
C ALA A 35 0.36 11.81 15.38
N GLU A 36 0.34 12.86 14.57
CA GLU A 36 -0.50 14.03 14.79
C GLU A 36 -1.76 13.96 13.91
N ASP A 37 -1.62 13.55 12.65
CA ASP A 37 -2.75 13.60 11.69
C ASP A 37 -3.54 12.29 11.64
N LEU A 38 -2.88 11.14 11.77
CA LEU A 38 -3.51 9.83 11.58
C LEU A 38 -3.83 9.10 12.90
N ALA A 39 -2.95 9.19 13.89
CA ALA A 39 -3.06 8.44 15.16
C ALA A 39 -2.70 9.28 16.40
N PRO A 40 -3.36 10.44 16.62
CA PRO A 40 -3.12 11.28 17.80
C PRO A 40 -3.34 10.50 19.09
N TYR A 41 -2.30 10.43 19.91
CA TYR A 41 -2.33 9.68 21.17
C TYR A 41 -3.29 10.32 22.18
N TYR A 42 -3.34 11.66 22.19
CA TYR A 42 -4.22 12.43 23.05
C TYR A 42 -5.29 13.16 22.22
N LEU A 43 -6.53 13.13 22.70
CA LEU A 43 -7.64 13.95 22.21
C LEU A 43 -8.19 14.73 23.41
N ASP A 44 -8.26 16.06 23.30
CA ASP A 44 -8.72 16.96 24.37
C ASP A 44 -7.99 16.75 25.72
N GLY A 45 -6.70 16.43 25.65
CA GLY A 45 -5.84 16.19 26.82
C GLY A 45 -6.04 14.82 27.49
N GLN A 46 -6.88 13.95 26.95
CA GLN A 46 -7.10 12.59 27.42
C GLN A 46 -6.54 11.56 26.45
N GLU A 47 -6.09 10.41 26.96
CA GLU A 47 -5.64 9.31 26.11
C GLU A 47 -6.78 8.81 25.24
N ASN A 48 -6.52 8.68 23.94
CA ASN A 48 -7.45 8.05 23.02
C ASN A 48 -7.24 6.52 23.05
N PRO A 49 -8.19 5.72 23.56
CA PRO A 49 -8.01 4.27 23.67
C PRO A 49 -7.70 3.60 22.33
N ALA A 50 -8.29 4.09 21.23
CA ALA A 50 -8.01 3.55 19.90
C ALA A 50 -6.55 3.79 19.48
N SER A 51 -6.01 4.97 19.79
CA SER A 51 -4.60 5.29 19.53
C SER A 51 -3.67 4.48 20.44
N VAL A 52 -4.02 4.27 21.71
CA VAL A 52 -3.24 3.39 22.60
C VAL A 52 -3.12 1.99 22.02
N THR A 53 -4.24 1.41 21.55
CA THR A 53 -4.22 0.11 20.87
C THR A 53 -3.38 0.15 19.60
N PHE A 54 -3.55 1.17 18.75
CA PHE A 54 -2.79 1.35 17.52
C PHE A 54 -1.27 1.33 17.76
N TRP A 55 -0.78 2.17 18.67
CA TRP A 55 0.65 2.28 18.98
C TRP A 55 1.20 1.01 19.63
N THR A 56 0.40 0.35 20.47
CA THR A 56 0.78 -0.94 21.06
C THR A 56 0.94 -2.01 19.98
N THR A 57 -0.02 -2.14 19.07
CA THR A 57 0.06 -3.11 17.97
C THR A 57 1.23 -2.82 17.03
N LEU A 58 1.45 -1.54 16.69
CA LEU A 58 2.55 -1.14 15.81
C LEU A 58 3.92 -1.48 16.42
N GLU A 59 4.14 -1.13 17.69
CA GLU A 59 5.38 -1.43 18.41
C GLU A 59 5.62 -2.95 18.48
N SER A 60 4.61 -3.70 18.89
CA SER A 60 4.74 -5.15 19.11
C SER A 60 4.88 -5.95 17.81
N SER A 61 4.29 -5.47 16.71
CA SER A 61 4.50 -6.06 15.39
C SER A 61 5.92 -5.80 14.90
N LEU A 62 6.39 -4.55 14.97
CA LEU A 62 7.69 -4.19 14.42
C LEU A 62 8.85 -4.76 15.27
N SER A 63 8.76 -4.68 16.60
CA SER A 63 9.78 -5.26 17.49
C SER A 63 9.93 -6.77 17.26
N ARG A 64 8.81 -7.47 17.05
CA ARG A 64 8.82 -8.89 16.69
C ARG A 64 9.53 -9.16 15.37
N GLU A 65 9.29 -8.37 14.32
CA GLU A 65 9.94 -8.56 13.03
C GLU A 65 11.44 -8.29 13.06
N PHE A 66 11.90 -7.40 13.95
CA PHE A 66 13.33 -7.16 14.20
C PHE A 66 13.95 -8.10 15.25
N GLY A 67 13.18 -9.00 15.86
CA GLY A 67 13.67 -9.88 16.92
C GLY A 67 14.04 -9.12 18.21
N MET A 68 13.46 -7.95 18.44
CA MET A 68 13.67 -7.12 19.63
C MET A 68 12.54 -7.34 20.65
N LYS A 69 12.85 -7.16 21.94
CA LYS A 69 11.84 -7.20 23.02
C LYS A 69 10.94 -5.97 22.99
N GLU A 70 11.53 -4.81 22.74
CA GLU A 70 10.90 -3.51 22.65
C GLU A 70 11.70 -2.64 21.69
N LEU A 71 11.05 -1.68 20.99
CA LEU A 71 11.77 -0.78 20.08
C LEU A 71 12.66 0.21 20.87
N SER A 72 12.13 0.77 21.96
CA SER A 72 12.87 1.60 22.91
C SER A 72 12.41 1.29 24.33
N GLN A 73 13.03 1.88 25.35
CA GLN A 73 12.72 1.60 26.75
C GLN A 73 11.26 1.92 27.08
N HIS A 74 10.48 0.92 27.50
CA HIS A 74 9.12 1.14 28.01
C HIS A 74 9.08 1.82 29.38
N TRP A 75 10.15 1.72 30.15
CA TRP A 75 10.26 2.33 31.48
C TRP A 75 11.44 3.29 31.52
N SER A 76 11.21 4.49 32.04
CA SER A 76 12.28 5.45 32.30
C SER A 76 12.29 5.80 33.78
N SER A 77 13.48 6.13 34.26
CA SER A 77 13.68 6.57 35.64
C SER A 77 14.47 7.87 35.69
N TYR A 78 14.15 8.70 36.68
CA TYR A 78 14.87 9.94 36.97
C TYR A 78 14.92 10.17 38.47
N THR A 79 15.97 10.83 38.94
CA THR A 79 16.15 11.13 40.36
C THR A 79 15.65 12.54 40.64
N THR A 80 14.67 12.67 41.53
CA THR A 80 14.20 13.96 42.05
C THR A 80 14.31 13.96 43.57
N ASN A 81 15.01 14.96 44.13
CA ASN A 81 15.25 15.08 45.57
C ASN A 81 15.87 13.81 46.20
N GLY A 82 16.81 13.18 45.50
CA GLY A 82 17.47 11.95 45.97
C GLY A 82 16.60 10.68 45.94
N ARG A 83 15.36 10.77 45.45
CA ARG A 83 14.46 9.61 45.25
C ARG A 83 14.40 9.23 43.78
N LEU A 84 14.60 7.94 43.49
CA LEU A 84 14.39 7.39 42.16
C LEU A 84 12.88 7.33 41.88
N GLN A 85 12.44 8.03 40.84
CA GLN A 85 11.09 7.91 40.31
C GLN A 85 11.14 7.14 39.00
N THR A 86 10.26 6.15 38.85
CA THR A 86 10.15 5.34 37.63
C THR A 86 8.76 5.54 37.06
N PHE A 87 8.67 5.76 35.74
CA PHE A 87 7.41 5.92 35.04
C PHE A 87 7.43 5.11 33.73
N LYS A 88 6.24 4.72 33.28
CA LYS A 88 6.05 4.02 32.02
C LYS A 88 5.93 5.04 30.88
N ASN A 89 6.76 4.90 29.86
CA ASN A 89 6.67 5.67 28.64
C ASN A 89 5.41 5.27 27.86
N THR A 90 4.76 6.24 27.22
CA THR A 90 3.70 5.93 26.26
C THR A 90 4.28 5.21 25.05
N LEU A 91 3.50 4.33 24.42
CA LEU A 91 3.96 3.58 23.24
C LEU A 91 4.26 4.52 22.06
N LEU A 92 3.58 5.67 21.97
CA LEU A 92 3.95 6.75 21.06
C LEU A 92 5.39 7.21 21.32
N SER A 93 5.73 7.57 22.57
CA SER A 93 7.07 8.04 22.92
C SER A 93 8.15 6.97 22.76
N VAL A 94 7.81 5.69 22.94
CA VAL A 94 8.71 4.56 22.68
C VAL A 94 9.06 4.51 21.18
N CYS A 95 8.05 4.54 20.31
CA CYS A 95 8.24 4.57 18.86
C CYS A 95 8.99 5.82 18.39
N GLU A 96 8.64 7.00 18.92
CA GLU A 96 9.31 8.27 18.62
C GLU A 96 10.79 8.20 18.97
N LYS A 97 11.13 7.85 20.21
CA LYS A 97 12.52 7.74 20.68
C LYS A 97 13.33 6.78 19.82
N TRP A 98 12.77 5.63 19.44
CA TRP A 98 13.46 4.67 18.59
C TRP A 98 13.70 5.20 17.16
N LEU A 99 12.70 5.88 16.60
CA LEU A 99 12.78 6.43 15.25
C LEU A 99 13.77 7.59 15.15
N THR A 100 13.89 8.42 16.19
CA THR A 100 14.78 9.59 16.20
C THR A 100 16.20 9.30 16.67
N GLN A 101 16.51 8.06 17.04
CA GLN A 101 17.88 7.69 17.43
C GLN A 101 18.85 7.88 16.25
N PRO A 102 20.10 8.30 16.50
CA PRO A 102 21.11 8.34 15.46
C PRO A 102 21.44 6.91 14.96
N PRO A 103 21.97 6.77 13.73
CA PRO A 103 22.40 5.48 13.21
C PRO A 103 23.54 4.91 14.04
N ALA A 104 23.34 3.70 14.57
CA ALA A 104 24.36 2.93 15.26
C ALA A 104 25.21 2.06 14.31
N GLY A 105 24.82 1.96 13.04
CA GLY A 105 25.43 1.10 12.04
C GLY A 105 25.21 1.63 10.63
N SER A 106 24.92 0.73 9.68
CA SER A 106 24.65 1.10 8.28
C SER A 106 23.55 2.17 8.20
N PRO A 107 23.83 3.35 7.61
CA PRO A 107 22.82 4.38 7.33
C PRO A 107 21.60 3.85 6.58
N ASP A 108 21.85 2.95 5.64
CA ASP A 108 20.85 2.35 4.78
C ASP A 108 19.89 1.45 5.56
N THR A 109 20.45 0.50 6.33
CA THR A 109 19.69 -0.38 7.22
C THR A 109 18.93 0.44 8.25
N HIS A 110 19.59 1.44 8.84
CA HIS A 110 18.98 2.32 9.82
C HIS A 110 17.73 2.99 9.25
N LEU A 111 17.83 3.61 8.08
CA LEU A 111 16.69 4.27 7.44
C LEU A 111 15.55 3.29 7.11
N LYS A 112 15.87 2.16 6.49
CA LYS A 112 14.90 1.13 6.11
C LYS A 112 14.10 0.61 7.30
N GLU A 113 14.77 0.37 8.42
CA GLU A 113 14.10 -0.03 9.66
C GLU A 113 13.09 1.04 10.10
N ARG A 114 13.46 2.33 10.08
CA ARG A 114 12.55 3.40 10.52
C ARG A 114 11.40 3.62 9.54
N LEU A 115 11.66 3.51 8.23
CA LEU A 115 10.61 3.56 7.21
C LEU A 115 9.62 2.38 7.35
N SER A 116 10.04 1.24 7.90
CA SER A 116 9.13 0.13 8.20
C SER A 116 8.09 0.51 9.25
N LEU A 117 8.45 1.33 10.25
CA LEU A 117 7.48 1.84 11.23
C LEU A 117 6.44 2.76 10.56
N ILE A 118 6.89 3.64 9.68
CA ILE A 118 6.02 4.55 8.92
C ILE A 118 5.08 3.75 8.01
N GLU A 119 5.61 2.81 7.21
CA GLU A 119 4.84 1.96 6.30
C GLU A 119 3.75 1.20 7.05
N LEU A 120 4.10 0.51 8.13
CA LEU A 120 3.14 -0.27 8.91
C LEU A 120 2.07 0.61 9.56
N GLY A 121 2.45 1.79 10.06
CA GLY A 121 1.51 2.74 10.64
C GLY A 121 0.47 3.23 9.62
N PHE A 122 0.92 3.63 8.44
CA PHE A 122 0.02 4.03 7.35
C PHE A 122 -0.85 2.87 6.85
N ARG A 123 -0.27 1.68 6.64
CA ARG A 123 -1.01 0.47 6.23
C ARG A 123 -2.11 0.09 7.21
N ALA A 124 -1.82 0.19 8.52
CA ALA A 124 -2.81 -0.09 9.55
C ALA A 124 -3.98 0.91 9.49
N LYS A 125 -3.70 2.19 9.23
CA LYS A 125 -4.74 3.22 9.08
C LYS A 125 -5.55 3.07 7.79
N GLU A 126 -4.91 2.71 6.69
CA GLU A 126 -5.60 2.38 5.44
C GLU A 126 -6.56 1.20 5.65
N THR A 127 -6.10 0.15 6.33
CA THR A 127 -6.91 -1.03 6.66
C THR A 127 -8.11 -0.66 7.53
N GLU A 128 -7.92 0.20 8.54
CA GLU A 128 -9.00 0.71 9.39
C GLU A 128 -10.07 1.45 8.55
N ILE A 129 -9.63 2.33 7.64
CA ILE A 129 -10.53 3.12 6.78
C ILE A 129 -11.26 2.22 5.77
N ALA A 130 -10.56 1.26 5.15
CA ALA A 130 -11.15 0.29 4.25
C ALA A 130 -12.21 -0.56 4.98
N ALA A 131 -11.90 -1.03 6.18
CA ALA A 131 -12.84 -1.79 7.01
C ALA A 131 -14.05 -0.93 7.44
N MET A 132 -13.84 0.34 7.77
CA MET A 132 -14.93 1.28 8.08
C MET A 132 -15.84 1.48 6.86
N ASN A 133 -15.27 1.69 5.67
CA ASN A 133 -16.03 1.93 4.45
C ASN A 133 -16.79 0.69 3.94
N ALA A 134 -16.26 -0.50 4.19
CA ALA A 134 -16.89 -1.77 3.78
C ALA A 134 -18.05 -2.22 4.67
N ARG A 135 -18.15 -1.71 5.91
CA ARG A 135 -19.22 -2.06 6.86
C ARG A 135 -20.46 -1.23 6.61
N ASP A 136 -21.63 -1.76 6.96
CA ASP A 136 -22.86 -0.97 6.98
C ASP A 136 -22.77 0.19 7.97
N ILE A 137 -23.56 1.23 7.75
CA ILE A 137 -23.63 2.38 8.64
C ILE A 137 -24.41 2.00 9.89
N SER A 138 -23.71 1.99 11.03
CA SER A 138 -24.29 1.63 12.31
C SER A 138 -25.24 2.71 12.84
N ASP A 139 -26.16 2.32 13.73
CA ASP A 139 -27.08 3.28 14.37
C ASP A 139 -26.34 4.28 15.27
N GLY A 140 -25.19 3.90 15.84
CA GLY A 140 -24.31 4.82 16.55
C GLY A 140 -23.72 5.91 15.64
N GLU A 141 -23.33 5.57 14.41
CA GLU A 141 -22.86 6.55 13.43
C GLU A 141 -23.97 7.49 12.97
N LYS A 142 -25.20 6.96 12.80
CA LYS A 142 -26.40 7.77 12.49
C LYS A 142 -26.80 8.68 13.65
N LEU A 143 -26.59 8.25 14.89
CA LEU A 143 -26.86 9.07 16.07
C LEU A 143 -25.83 10.20 16.22
N LEU A 144 -24.54 9.89 16.10
CA LEU A 144 -23.51 10.92 15.99
C LEU A 144 -23.83 11.87 14.82
N ALA A 145 -24.27 11.29 13.69
CA ALA A 145 -25.03 11.86 12.56
C ALA A 145 -25.79 13.14 12.88
N SER A 146 -26.79 12.95 13.72
CA SER A 146 -27.81 13.92 14.07
C SER A 146 -27.36 14.91 15.13
N LEU A 147 -26.44 14.51 16.03
CA LEU A 147 -26.02 15.32 17.17
C LEU A 147 -25.06 16.46 16.84
N THR A 148 -24.37 16.44 15.70
CA THR A 148 -23.28 17.39 15.36
C THR A 148 -23.71 18.56 14.46
N ARG A 149 -25.00 18.89 14.39
CA ARG A 149 -25.49 19.99 13.52
C ARG A 149 -25.67 21.31 14.30
N PRO A 150 -24.89 22.37 14.01
CA PRO A 150 -25.20 23.71 14.49
C PRO A 150 -26.25 24.35 13.57
N GLY A 151 -27.42 24.69 14.12
CA GLY A 151 -28.42 25.58 13.49
C GLY A 151 -29.66 24.91 12.87
N LEU A 152 -30.75 25.70 12.78
CA LEU A 152 -32.02 25.33 12.13
C LEU A 152 -31.84 25.18 10.61
N ARG A 153 -31.63 23.95 10.13
CA ARG A 153 -31.87 23.58 8.73
C ARG A 153 -32.68 22.29 8.66
N VAL A 154 -33.45 22.14 7.58
CA VAL A 154 -34.34 21.01 7.31
C VAL A 154 -33.61 19.68 7.54
N PRO A 155 -34.21 18.69 8.22
CA PRO A 155 -33.56 17.42 8.54
C PRO A 155 -33.13 16.65 7.27
N GLY A 156 -31.84 16.69 6.92
CA GLY A 156 -31.26 15.73 5.96
C GLY A 156 -31.08 14.35 6.58
N ASN A 157 -31.11 13.29 5.77
CA ASN A 157 -30.98 11.89 6.18
C ASN A 157 -29.70 11.67 7.05
N PRO A 158 -29.82 11.12 8.28
CA PRO A 158 -28.67 10.82 9.15
C PRO A 158 -27.65 9.89 8.51
N GLU A 159 -28.08 9.01 7.60
CA GLU A 159 -27.20 8.12 6.86
C GLU A 159 -26.25 8.90 5.94
N ASP A 160 -26.75 9.93 5.25
CA ASP A 160 -25.92 10.80 4.40
C ASP A 160 -24.87 11.54 5.23
N GLY A 161 -25.24 11.96 6.45
CA GLY A 161 -24.30 12.57 7.41
C GLY A 161 -23.19 11.61 7.83
N ALA A 162 -23.53 10.34 8.08
CA ALA A 162 -22.54 9.31 8.38
C ALA A 162 -21.63 9.02 7.18
N ARG A 163 -22.18 8.91 5.96
CA ARG A 163 -21.40 8.77 4.70
C ARG A 163 -20.43 9.94 4.52
N ALA A 164 -20.88 11.18 4.73
CA ALA A 164 -20.05 12.37 4.62
C ALA A 164 -18.88 12.35 5.63
N ARG A 165 -19.08 11.88 6.87
CA ARG A 165 -17.98 11.73 7.84
C ARG A 165 -16.99 10.66 7.44
N ARG A 166 -17.45 9.51 6.95
CA ARG A 166 -16.56 8.47 6.44
C ARG A 166 -15.71 9.00 5.28
N ALA A 167 -16.35 9.70 4.32
CA ALA A 167 -15.66 10.36 3.21
C ALA A 167 -14.63 11.39 3.68
N MET A 168 -14.94 12.18 4.71
CA MET A 168 -14.00 13.14 5.31
C MET A 168 -12.78 12.44 5.93
N ARG A 169 -12.97 11.30 6.62
CA ARG A 169 -11.86 10.49 7.14
C ARG A 169 -11.00 9.90 6.03
N THR A 170 -11.62 9.37 4.98
CA THR A 170 -10.89 8.88 3.79
C THR A 170 -10.09 10.01 3.13
N LYS A 171 -10.67 11.21 3.01
CA LYS A 171 -9.98 12.38 2.45
C LYS A 171 -8.81 12.84 3.32
N ALA A 172 -8.97 12.85 4.64
CA ALA A 172 -7.89 13.19 5.57
C ALA A 172 -6.70 12.23 5.42
N PHE A 173 -6.98 10.92 5.31
CA PHE A 173 -5.94 9.93 5.04
C PHE A 173 -5.27 10.14 3.69
N GLN A 174 -6.02 10.38 2.62
CA GLN A 174 -5.43 10.68 1.32
C GLN A 174 -4.52 11.92 1.37
N THR A 175 -4.93 12.95 2.11
CA THR A 175 -4.13 14.16 2.31
C THR A 175 -2.80 13.85 3.02
N ALA A 176 -2.84 13.00 4.05
CA ALA A 176 -1.63 12.54 4.75
C ALA A 176 -0.71 11.70 3.85
N VAL A 177 -1.28 10.86 2.97
CA VAL A 177 -0.52 10.11 1.95
C VAL A 177 0.15 11.05 0.96
N ASP A 178 -0.59 12.04 0.44
CA ASP A 178 -0.05 13.04 -0.50
C ASP A 178 1.07 13.87 0.14
N GLU A 179 0.92 14.21 1.43
CA GLU A 179 1.96 14.88 2.19
C GLU A 179 3.20 14.00 2.35
N LEU A 180 3.05 12.74 2.81
CA LEU A 180 4.16 11.80 2.97
C LEU A 180 4.96 11.64 1.66
N ASN A 181 4.26 11.45 0.55
CA ASN A 181 4.85 11.34 -0.79
C ASN A 181 5.56 12.63 -1.22
N THR A 182 5.02 13.78 -0.83
CA THR A 182 5.70 15.07 -1.01
C THR A 182 6.97 15.18 -0.17
N ARG A 183 6.99 14.64 1.06
CA ARG A 183 8.20 14.61 1.91
C ARG A 183 9.28 13.70 1.32
N PHE A 184 8.93 12.53 0.79
CA PHE A 184 9.89 11.68 0.08
C PHE A 184 10.56 12.41 -1.09
N ARG A 185 9.77 13.06 -1.95
CA ARG A 185 10.29 13.86 -3.07
C ARG A 185 11.19 15.01 -2.61
N GLN A 186 10.77 15.78 -1.59
CA GLN A 186 11.59 16.86 -1.02
C GLN A 186 12.92 16.37 -0.45
N ALA A 187 12.91 15.19 0.18
CA ALA A 187 14.11 14.55 0.70
C ALA A 187 14.93 13.80 -0.38
N ARG A 188 14.50 13.84 -1.65
CA ARG A 188 15.12 13.14 -2.79
C ARG A 188 15.22 11.63 -2.56
N TYR A 189 14.12 11.06 -2.10
CA TYR A 189 13.92 9.62 -2.09
C TYR A 189 13.05 9.22 -3.28
N PRO A 190 13.43 8.20 -4.05
CA PRO A 190 12.61 7.64 -5.11
C PRO A 190 11.55 6.72 -4.47
N LEU A 191 10.76 7.25 -3.54
CA LEU A 191 9.83 6.46 -2.73
C LEU A 191 8.44 7.07 -2.80
N ASN A 192 7.42 6.21 -2.85
CA ASN A 192 6.05 6.61 -2.64
C ASN A 192 5.32 5.57 -1.80
N TYR A 193 4.50 6.05 -0.87
CA TYR A 193 3.48 5.26 -0.22
C TYR A 193 2.27 5.12 -1.15
N HIS A 194 1.91 3.89 -1.43
CA HIS A 194 0.75 3.54 -2.21
C HIS A 194 0.22 2.14 -1.84
N ASN A 195 -1.10 2.01 -1.68
CA ASN A 195 -1.80 0.73 -1.46
C ASN A 195 -1.17 -0.16 -0.37
N GLY A 196 -0.86 0.44 0.78
CA GLY A 196 -0.30 -0.25 1.93
C GLY A 196 1.23 -0.34 1.96
N PHE A 197 1.92 0.10 0.91
CA PHE A 197 3.36 -0.14 0.76
C PHE A 197 4.10 1.15 0.43
N ILE A 198 5.28 1.34 1.03
CA ILE A 198 6.27 2.27 0.50
C ILE A 198 7.04 1.49 -0.58
N GLN A 199 7.01 2.00 -1.80
CA GLN A 199 7.61 1.37 -2.98
C GLN A 199 8.62 2.30 -3.64
N ILE A 200 9.57 1.72 -4.37
CA ILE A 200 10.55 2.50 -5.12
C ILE A 200 9.91 2.96 -6.43
N VAL A 201 9.96 4.26 -6.71
CA VAL A 201 9.43 4.84 -7.94
C VAL A 201 10.55 5.21 -8.89
N THR A 202 10.45 4.69 -10.11
CA THR A 202 11.40 4.91 -11.21
C THR A 202 11.02 6.11 -12.08
N ASP A 203 9.73 6.43 -12.21
CA ASP A 203 9.22 7.55 -13.03
C ASP A 203 7.91 8.15 -12.44
N ASP A 204 7.93 9.46 -12.14
CA ASP A 204 6.78 10.21 -11.59
C ASP A 204 5.58 10.23 -12.56
N LEU A 205 5.80 10.28 -13.87
CA LEU A 205 4.73 10.30 -14.87
C LEU A 205 4.03 8.94 -14.95
N VAL A 206 4.80 7.85 -14.87
CA VAL A 206 4.26 6.49 -14.77
C VAL A 206 3.40 6.36 -13.51
N GLN A 207 3.87 6.88 -12.38
CA GLN A 207 3.11 6.86 -11.14
C GLN A 207 1.78 7.64 -11.25
N ILE A 208 1.80 8.84 -11.84
CA ILE A 208 0.63 9.72 -11.95
C ILE A 208 -0.38 9.19 -12.98
N GLU A 209 0.08 8.74 -14.14
CA GLU A 209 -0.80 8.40 -15.26
C GLU A 209 -1.18 6.91 -15.30
N ILE A 210 -0.34 6.04 -14.75
CA ILE A 210 -0.53 4.58 -14.79
C ILE A 210 -0.86 4.05 -13.41
N GLU A 211 0.04 4.16 -12.44
CA GLU A 211 -0.09 3.46 -11.16
C GLU A 211 -1.25 3.97 -10.32
N THR A 212 -1.30 5.28 -10.04
CA THR A 212 -2.35 5.88 -9.21
C THR A 212 -3.76 5.60 -9.77
N PRO A 213 -4.03 5.82 -11.07
CA PRO A 213 -5.34 5.52 -11.63
C PRO A 213 -5.62 4.02 -11.70
N PHE A 214 -4.61 3.17 -11.90
CA PHE A 214 -4.76 1.72 -11.87
C PHE A 214 -5.27 1.24 -10.50
N TRP A 215 -4.60 1.62 -9.42
CA TRP A 215 -4.94 1.15 -8.09
C TRP A 215 -6.28 1.67 -7.58
N SER A 216 -6.64 2.91 -7.93
CA SER A 216 -7.96 3.46 -7.59
C SER A 216 -9.14 2.59 -8.11
N ARG A 217 -8.89 1.77 -9.14
CA ARG A 217 -9.89 0.89 -9.77
C ARG A 217 -9.96 -0.49 -9.16
N LEU A 218 -8.95 -0.91 -8.40
CA LEU A 218 -8.90 -2.22 -7.75
C LEU A 218 -9.53 -2.24 -6.36
N ALA A 219 -10.09 -1.12 -5.90
CA ALA A 219 -10.72 -1.01 -4.58
C ALA A 219 -11.91 -1.97 -4.36
N ALA A 220 -12.57 -2.45 -5.43
CA ALA A 220 -13.69 -3.37 -5.33
C ALA A 220 -13.22 -4.81 -5.09
N ARG A 221 -13.91 -5.54 -4.20
CA ARG A 221 -13.56 -6.92 -3.78
C ARG A 221 -13.38 -7.92 -4.93
N GLN A 222 -14.10 -7.74 -6.04
CA GLN A 222 -13.96 -8.61 -7.21
C GLN A 222 -12.53 -8.60 -7.79
N TRP A 223 -11.75 -7.56 -7.54
CA TRP A 223 -10.38 -7.39 -8.04
C TRP A 223 -9.30 -7.87 -7.08
N GLN A 224 -9.65 -8.49 -5.95
CA GLN A 224 -8.69 -8.85 -4.90
C GLN A 224 -7.51 -9.69 -5.42
N ASN A 225 -7.75 -10.65 -6.31
CA ASN A 225 -6.66 -11.47 -6.88
C ASN A 225 -5.75 -10.65 -7.79
N VAL A 226 -6.30 -9.67 -8.51
CA VAL A 226 -5.54 -8.74 -9.36
C VAL A 226 -4.65 -7.84 -8.50
N ASP A 227 -5.20 -7.34 -7.38
CA ASP A 227 -4.48 -6.52 -6.40
C ASP A 227 -3.29 -7.28 -5.79
N ILE A 228 -3.51 -8.53 -5.33
CA ILE A 228 -2.48 -9.38 -4.75
C ILE A 228 -1.37 -9.66 -5.78
N ASP A 229 -1.72 -10.09 -6.99
CA ASP A 229 -0.72 -10.44 -8.01
C ASP A 229 0.08 -9.21 -8.47
N MET A 230 -0.53 -8.01 -8.54
CA MET A 230 0.22 -6.80 -8.87
C MET A 230 1.13 -6.30 -7.75
N LYS A 231 0.71 -6.44 -6.48
CA LYS A 231 1.57 -6.12 -5.34
C LYS A 231 2.83 -6.99 -5.34
N GLU A 232 2.64 -8.30 -5.49
CA GLU A 232 3.73 -9.26 -5.60
C GLU A 232 4.66 -8.92 -6.79
N ALA A 233 4.10 -8.53 -7.94
CA ALA A 233 4.91 -8.12 -9.09
C ALA A 233 5.78 -6.89 -8.79
N LEU A 234 5.26 -5.88 -8.09
CA LEU A 234 6.03 -4.69 -7.72
C LEU A 234 7.07 -5.01 -6.63
N ASP A 235 6.71 -5.84 -5.66
CA ASP A 235 7.62 -6.23 -4.58
C ASP A 235 8.81 -7.03 -5.13
N LEU A 236 8.55 -7.98 -6.04
CA LEU A 236 9.61 -8.75 -6.72
C LEU A 236 10.41 -7.87 -7.68
N ARG A 237 9.80 -6.89 -8.36
CA ARG A 237 10.54 -5.92 -9.18
C ARG A 237 11.51 -5.16 -8.29
N ASP A 238 11.01 -4.54 -7.23
CA ASP A 238 11.82 -3.63 -6.44
C ASP A 238 12.90 -4.35 -5.62
N SER A 239 12.68 -5.61 -5.23
CA SER A 239 13.65 -6.44 -4.48
C SER A 239 14.61 -7.28 -5.35
N ASP A 240 14.56 -7.13 -6.68
CA ASP A 240 15.25 -8.01 -7.64
C ASP A 240 14.91 -9.50 -7.45
N GLY A 241 13.65 -9.75 -7.05
CA GLY A 241 13.05 -11.06 -6.89
C GLY A 241 12.78 -11.77 -8.22
N ARG A 242 12.36 -13.04 -8.12
CA ARG A 242 12.21 -13.92 -9.28
C ARG A 242 10.91 -13.65 -10.06
N ASP A 243 11.03 -13.51 -11.37
CA ASP A 243 9.94 -13.45 -12.34
C ASP A 243 8.82 -12.39 -12.07
N PRO A 244 9.13 -11.10 -11.80
CA PRO A 244 8.10 -10.10 -11.49
C PRO A 244 7.05 -9.91 -12.60
N ALA A 245 7.49 -9.97 -13.86
CA ALA A 245 6.63 -9.86 -15.03
C ALA A 245 5.58 -10.98 -15.13
N PHE A 246 5.87 -12.17 -14.56
CA PHE A 246 4.92 -13.28 -14.53
C PHE A 246 3.70 -12.95 -13.66
N TYR A 247 3.93 -12.38 -12.47
CA TYR A 247 2.86 -11.95 -11.57
C TYR A 247 2.04 -10.82 -12.17
N ALA A 248 2.68 -9.86 -12.83
CA ALA A 248 1.97 -8.81 -13.55
C ALA A 248 1.09 -9.36 -14.69
N ALA A 249 1.57 -10.37 -15.41
CA ALA A 249 0.79 -11.02 -16.45
C ALA A 249 -0.36 -11.86 -15.88
N ARG A 250 -0.19 -12.48 -14.71
CA ARG A 250 -1.28 -13.18 -13.98
C ARG A 250 -2.39 -12.23 -13.54
N ALA A 251 -2.04 -11.03 -13.08
CA ALA A 251 -3.02 -10.00 -12.74
C ALA A 251 -3.84 -9.57 -13.98
N LEU A 252 -3.18 -9.39 -15.12
CA LEU A 252 -3.86 -9.09 -16.40
C LEU A 252 -4.76 -10.25 -16.85
N GLU A 253 -4.28 -11.49 -16.75
CA GLU A 253 -5.06 -12.69 -17.07
C GLU A 253 -6.32 -12.79 -16.20
N SER A 254 -6.16 -12.56 -14.88
CA SER A 254 -7.28 -12.55 -13.93
C SER A 254 -8.29 -11.46 -14.24
N THR A 255 -7.83 -10.26 -14.60
CA THR A 255 -8.70 -9.15 -15.02
C THR A 255 -9.56 -9.52 -16.22
N ILE A 256 -8.94 -10.09 -17.26
CA ILE A 256 -9.64 -10.52 -18.49
C ILE A 256 -10.69 -11.59 -18.17
N LYS A 257 -10.36 -12.57 -17.32
CA LYS A 257 -11.29 -13.61 -16.88
C LYS A 257 -12.47 -13.04 -16.10
N ILE A 258 -12.23 -12.17 -15.13
CA ILE A 258 -13.29 -11.52 -14.33
C ILE A 258 -14.24 -10.73 -15.24
N ILE A 259 -13.73 -10.00 -16.23
CA ILE A 259 -14.57 -9.27 -17.20
C ILE A 259 -15.42 -10.22 -18.02
N SER A 260 -14.81 -11.27 -18.58
CA SER A 260 -15.51 -12.30 -19.35
C SER A 260 -16.63 -12.95 -18.54
N ASP A 261 -16.36 -13.32 -17.29
CA ASP A 261 -17.35 -13.91 -16.38
C ASP A 261 -18.47 -12.93 -16.04
N THR A 262 -18.13 -11.68 -15.69
CA THR A 262 -19.09 -10.64 -15.32
C THR A 262 -20.05 -10.31 -16.46
N LYS A 263 -19.57 -10.34 -17.72
CA LYS A 263 -20.39 -10.07 -18.90
C LYS A 263 -21.07 -11.34 -19.45
N GLY A 264 -20.85 -12.51 -18.85
CA GLY A 264 -21.44 -13.78 -19.28
C GLY A 264 -20.88 -14.31 -20.60
N TRP A 265 -19.62 -14.00 -20.91
CA TRP A 265 -18.95 -14.39 -22.15
C TRP A 265 -18.10 -15.65 -22.02
N THR A 266 -18.04 -16.25 -20.83
CA THR A 266 -17.31 -17.49 -20.56
C THR A 266 -18.20 -18.70 -20.84
N HIS A 267 -17.67 -19.70 -21.55
CA HIS A 267 -18.43 -20.86 -22.03
C HIS A 267 -17.98 -22.19 -21.40
N GLY A 268 -16.98 -22.17 -20.51
CA GLY A 268 -16.41 -23.35 -19.85
C GLY A 268 -15.56 -24.23 -20.77
N LYS A 269 -15.20 -23.73 -21.97
CA LYS A 269 -14.38 -24.43 -22.97
C LYS A 269 -13.03 -23.76 -23.21
N GLU A 270 -12.77 -22.66 -22.49
CA GLU A 270 -11.55 -21.87 -22.57
C GLU A 270 -10.37 -22.66 -22.01
N ARG A 271 -9.31 -22.83 -22.81
CA ARG A 271 -8.11 -23.62 -22.46
C ARG A 271 -6.94 -22.77 -21.97
N GLY A 272 -7.05 -21.45 -22.08
CA GLY A 272 -6.03 -20.50 -21.63
C GLY A 272 -6.41 -19.04 -21.90
N ALA A 273 -5.53 -18.12 -21.53
CA ALA A 273 -5.74 -16.67 -21.62
C ALA A 273 -6.19 -16.20 -23.02
N HIS A 274 -5.64 -16.78 -24.08
CA HIS A 274 -6.00 -16.44 -25.47
C HIS A 274 -7.49 -16.63 -25.76
N ASN A 275 -8.13 -17.68 -25.23
CA ASN A 275 -9.56 -17.91 -25.45
C ASN A 275 -10.42 -16.82 -24.79
N TYR A 276 -10.04 -16.38 -23.59
CA TYR A 276 -10.75 -15.29 -22.94
C TYR A 276 -10.54 -13.97 -23.70
N ILE A 277 -9.34 -13.72 -24.25
CA ILE A 277 -9.09 -12.55 -25.11
C ILE A 277 -9.95 -12.63 -26.38
N ASP A 278 -10.10 -13.81 -26.98
CA ASP A 278 -10.99 -14.02 -28.13
C ASP A 278 -12.45 -13.69 -27.81
N ASN A 279 -12.93 -14.02 -26.61
CA ASN A 279 -14.26 -13.64 -26.16
C ASN A 279 -14.41 -12.10 -26.16
N LEU A 280 -13.43 -11.36 -25.62
CA LEU A 280 -13.44 -9.90 -25.59
C LEU A 280 -13.37 -9.27 -27.01
N CYS A 281 -12.59 -9.87 -27.92
CA CYS A 281 -12.41 -9.40 -29.30
C CYS A 281 -13.52 -9.83 -30.27
N SER A 282 -14.41 -10.73 -29.86
CA SER A 282 -15.40 -11.31 -30.77
C SER A 282 -16.26 -10.20 -31.40
N LYS A 283 -16.72 -10.43 -32.63
CA LYS A 283 -17.58 -9.47 -33.34
C LYS A 283 -18.86 -9.14 -32.54
N THR A 284 -19.33 -10.09 -31.74
CA THR A 284 -20.51 -9.95 -30.90
C THR A 284 -20.25 -9.05 -29.69
N ASN A 285 -19.12 -9.22 -29.01
CA ASN A 285 -18.85 -8.51 -27.76
C ASN A 285 -18.14 -7.17 -28.00
N ALA A 286 -17.25 -7.11 -28.99
CA ALA A 286 -16.52 -5.93 -29.44
C ALA A 286 -15.95 -5.05 -28.30
N PHE A 287 -15.55 -5.68 -27.19
CA PHE A 287 -15.09 -4.98 -25.99
C PHE A 287 -13.70 -4.37 -26.17
N ILE A 288 -12.88 -5.04 -26.96
CA ILE A 288 -11.58 -4.56 -27.43
C ILE A 288 -11.46 -4.78 -28.94
N ALA A 289 -10.72 -3.91 -29.61
CA ALA A 289 -10.47 -4.00 -31.05
C ALA A 289 -9.51 -5.17 -31.37
N PRO A 290 -9.49 -5.66 -32.63
CA PRO A 290 -8.65 -6.79 -33.01
C PRO A 290 -7.14 -6.58 -32.74
N TRP A 291 -6.64 -5.36 -32.93
CA TRP A 291 -5.23 -5.04 -32.68
C TRP A 291 -4.89 -5.06 -31.18
N GLU A 292 -5.85 -4.68 -30.32
CA GLU A 292 -5.71 -4.75 -28.86
C GLU A 292 -5.60 -6.21 -28.42
N GLY A 293 -6.48 -7.06 -28.97
CA GLY A 293 -6.42 -8.51 -28.76
C GLY A 293 -5.08 -9.11 -29.18
N ALA A 294 -4.59 -8.75 -30.38
CA ALA A 294 -3.30 -9.20 -30.86
C ALA A 294 -2.15 -8.77 -29.92
N SER A 295 -2.12 -7.50 -29.52
CA SER A 295 -1.09 -6.97 -28.61
C SER A 295 -1.06 -7.72 -27.26
N ILE A 296 -2.23 -7.96 -26.65
CA ILE A 296 -2.33 -8.69 -25.38
C ILE A 296 -1.92 -10.16 -25.57
N LYS A 297 -2.34 -10.81 -26.67
CA LYS A 297 -1.96 -12.21 -26.95
C LYS A 297 -0.46 -12.36 -27.17
N ASP A 298 0.17 -11.44 -27.89
CA ASP A 298 1.62 -11.43 -28.13
C ASP A 298 2.37 -11.24 -26.81
N PHE A 299 1.89 -10.36 -25.94
CA PHE A 299 2.42 -10.23 -24.57
C PHE A 299 2.35 -11.56 -23.81
N PHE A 300 1.21 -12.26 -23.82
CA PHE A 300 1.12 -13.57 -23.16
C PHE A 300 2.06 -14.60 -23.78
N THR A 301 2.18 -14.62 -25.11
CA THR A 301 3.03 -15.58 -25.83
C THR A 301 4.51 -15.36 -25.55
N HIS A 302 4.98 -14.12 -25.57
CA HIS A 302 6.40 -13.79 -25.53
C HIS A 302 6.93 -13.37 -24.16
N VAL A 303 6.06 -12.88 -23.28
CA VAL A 303 6.44 -12.34 -21.96
C VAL A 303 5.93 -13.19 -20.82
N ARG A 304 4.75 -13.81 -20.92
CA ARG A 304 4.20 -14.63 -19.81
C ARG A 304 4.57 -16.11 -19.93
N ASN A 305 4.28 -16.73 -21.07
CA ASN A 305 4.42 -18.18 -21.25
C ASN A 305 5.85 -18.70 -21.03
N PRO A 306 6.93 -18.00 -21.45
CA PRO A 306 8.29 -18.47 -21.19
C PRO A 306 8.62 -18.61 -19.70
N PHE A 307 7.95 -17.85 -18.83
CA PHE A 307 8.15 -17.88 -17.37
C PHE A 307 7.15 -18.78 -16.64
N GLY A 308 6.07 -19.19 -17.32
CA GLY A 308 5.05 -20.10 -16.78
C GLY A 308 5.36 -21.59 -16.94
N HIS A 309 6.46 -21.93 -17.62
CA HIS A 309 6.90 -23.31 -17.86
C HIS A 309 8.30 -23.55 -17.28
N GLY A 310 8.56 -24.75 -16.78
CA GLY A 310 9.89 -25.12 -16.31
C GLY A 310 10.89 -25.21 -17.47
N ALA A 311 12.12 -24.72 -17.27
CA ALA A 311 13.14 -24.70 -18.32
C ALA A 311 13.72 -26.08 -18.71
N GLY A 312 13.42 -27.14 -17.94
CA GLY A 312 14.01 -28.46 -18.16
C GLY A 312 15.54 -28.38 -18.06
N SER A 313 16.24 -28.83 -19.11
CA SER A 313 17.70 -28.72 -19.24
C SER A 313 18.19 -27.38 -19.79
N SER A 314 17.29 -26.46 -20.15
CA SER A 314 17.65 -25.14 -20.66
C SER A 314 17.83 -24.13 -19.53
N THR A 315 18.47 -23.00 -19.83
CA THR A 315 18.48 -21.84 -18.94
C THR A 315 17.09 -21.21 -18.87
N MET A 316 16.63 -20.86 -17.66
CA MET A 316 15.42 -20.07 -17.51
C MET A 316 15.57 -18.74 -18.26
N PRO A 317 14.57 -18.34 -19.07
CA PRO A 317 14.55 -17.00 -19.64
C PRO A 317 14.53 -15.97 -18.51
N SER A 318 15.18 -14.83 -18.73
CA SER A 318 15.16 -13.68 -17.82
C SER A 318 14.90 -12.42 -18.62
N LEU A 319 14.14 -11.50 -18.02
CA LEU A 319 14.00 -10.15 -18.54
C LEU A 319 15.07 -9.26 -17.92
N THR A 320 15.58 -8.31 -18.70
CA THR A 320 16.33 -7.19 -18.15
C THR A 320 15.43 -6.32 -17.27
N ARG A 321 16.01 -5.53 -16.36
CA ARG A 321 15.26 -4.60 -15.50
C ARG A 321 14.27 -3.70 -16.29
N PRO A 322 14.67 -3.04 -17.41
CA PRO A 322 13.74 -2.24 -18.19
C PRO A 322 12.62 -3.05 -18.86
N GLN A 323 12.89 -4.30 -19.25
CA GLN A 323 11.85 -5.18 -19.81
C GLN A 323 10.85 -5.62 -18.75
N THR A 324 11.31 -5.86 -17.52
CA THR A 324 10.44 -6.15 -16.38
C THR A 324 9.55 -4.96 -16.04
N GLU A 325 10.12 -3.75 -15.98
CA GLU A 325 9.40 -2.50 -15.75
C GLU A 325 8.33 -2.28 -16.83
N TRP A 326 8.72 -2.39 -18.10
CA TRP A 326 7.78 -2.31 -19.22
C TRP A 326 6.64 -3.34 -19.12
N ALA A 327 6.94 -4.59 -18.75
CA ALA A 327 5.91 -5.63 -18.64
C ALA A 327 4.89 -5.33 -17.52
N ILE A 328 5.35 -4.79 -16.40
CA ILE A 328 4.50 -4.35 -15.29
C ILE A 328 3.62 -3.17 -15.73
N GLU A 329 4.22 -2.15 -16.33
CA GLU A 329 3.51 -0.96 -16.81
C GLU A 329 2.48 -1.29 -17.91
N PHE A 330 2.83 -2.22 -18.80
CA PHE A 330 1.94 -2.76 -19.83
C PHE A 330 0.72 -3.41 -19.19
N SER A 331 0.93 -4.31 -18.21
CA SER A 331 -0.17 -4.95 -17.48
C SER A 331 -1.04 -3.94 -16.75
N MET A 332 -0.46 -3.01 -15.98
CA MET A 332 -1.21 -1.99 -15.25
C MET A 332 -2.03 -1.11 -16.20
N SER A 333 -1.44 -0.70 -17.32
CA SER A 333 -2.12 0.11 -18.34
C SER A 333 -3.31 -0.62 -18.96
N TRP A 334 -3.16 -1.89 -19.31
CA TRP A 334 -4.27 -2.69 -19.84
C TRP A 334 -5.35 -2.94 -18.82
N ILE A 335 -5.00 -3.35 -17.60
CA ILE A 335 -5.98 -3.59 -16.53
C ILE A 335 -6.78 -2.33 -16.26
N LYS A 336 -6.11 -1.18 -16.06
CA LYS A 336 -6.75 0.14 -15.87
C LYS A 336 -7.75 0.44 -16.99
N ASN A 337 -7.34 0.24 -18.25
CA ASN A 337 -8.15 0.54 -19.41
C ASN A 337 -9.33 -0.43 -19.58
N LEU A 338 -9.14 -1.72 -19.32
CA LEU A 338 -10.18 -2.74 -19.40
C LEU A 338 -11.25 -2.52 -18.34
N ILE A 339 -10.85 -2.26 -17.09
CA ILE A 339 -11.78 -1.96 -16.00
C ILE A 339 -12.55 -0.65 -16.29
N ARG A 340 -11.93 0.34 -16.92
CA ARG A 340 -12.60 1.59 -17.31
C ARG A 340 -13.75 1.39 -18.30
N ARG A 341 -13.70 0.32 -19.11
CA ARG A 341 -14.70 0.03 -20.16
C ARG A 341 -15.89 -0.78 -19.62
N MET A 342 -15.78 -1.32 -18.41
CA MET A 342 -16.85 -2.11 -17.81
C MET A 342 -18.07 -1.26 -17.50
#